data_AF-A0A5M6ZRT4-F1
#
_entry.id   AF-A0A5M6ZRT4-F1
#
_cell.length_a   1.000
_cell.length_b   1.000
_cell.length_c   1.000
_cell.angle_alpha   90.00
_cell.angle_beta   90.00
_cell.angle_gamma   90.00
#
_symmetry.space_group_name_H-M   'P 1'
#
loop_
_entity.id
_entity.type
_entity.pdbx_description
1 polymer ?
#
loop_
_entity_poly.entity_id
_entity_poly.type
_entity_poly.pdbx_seq_one_letter_code
_entity_poly.pdbx_strand_id
1 'polypeptide(L)'
;MAQRERPIEIINPPNMLKAKLGGPLPAADDALMKRAEAALDGLRQNFNDWLGEEVTKLEGLMRTVKTEGMQGEAGEALFTCAHDLRGLGSTYEFPIITRLAASLSKLIETPEQRASAPLALIDAHVGAIRAAIIQNVRDDKDPVGKALAEELEARVVALVGERS
;
A
#
# COMPACT_ATOMS: atom_id res chain seq x y z
N MET A 1 -15.15 -39.77 -71.94
CA MET A 1 -15.88 -40.27 -70.76
C MET A 1 -15.22 -39.68 -69.52
N ALA A 2 -15.38 -38.37 -69.30
CA ALA A 2 -16.35 -37.74 -68.39
C ALA A 2 -15.94 -37.83 -66.90
N GLN A 3 -15.09 -36.90 -66.45
CA GLN A 3 -14.99 -36.55 -65.03
C GLN A 3 -16.18 -35.65 -64.69
N ARG A 4 -17.03 -36.12 -63.77
CA ARG A 4 -18.14 -35.36 -63.19
C ARG A 4 -17.58 -34.47 -62.10
N GLU A 5 -17.45 -33.18 -62.39
CA GLU A 5 -17.26 -32.16 -61.37
C GLU A 5 -18.62 -31.88 -60.70
N ARG A 6 -18.69 -32.03 -59.38
CA ARG A 6 -19.86 -31.61 -58.60
C ARG A 6 -19.69 -30.13 -58.26
N PRO A 7 -20.68 -29.25 -58.51
CA PRO A 7 -20.56 -27.85 -58.13
C PRO A 7 -20.57 -27.74 -56.60
N ILE A 8 -19.52 -27.17 -56.04
CA ILE A 8 -19.45 -26.84 -54.61
C ILE A 8 -20.18 -25.50 -54.46
N GLU A 9 -21.39 -25.52 -53.92
CA GLU A 9 -22.06 -24.29 -53.49
C GLU A 9 -21.44 -23.83 -52.16
N ILE A 10 -20.68 -22.74 -52.24
CA ILE A 10 -20.14 -22.05 -51.08
C ILE A 10 -21.24 -21.17 -50.51
N ILE A 11 -21.93 -21.65 -49.48
CA ILE A 11 -22.81 -20.81 -48.66
C ILE A 11 -21.90 -19.97 -47.77
N ASN A 12 -21.77 -18.68 -48.09
CA ASN A 12 -21.08 -17.73 -47.23
C ASN A 12 -22.11 -17.12 -46.27
N PRO A 13 -22.20 -17.55 -45.00
CA PRO A 13 -23.12 -16.94 -44.06
C PRO A 13 -22.72 -15.47 -43.84
N PRO A 14 -23.67 -14.51 -43.94
CA PRO A 14 -23.35 -13.13 -43.60
C PRO A 14 -22.86 -13.09 -42.15
N ASN A 15 -21.69 -12.50 -41.95
CA ASN A 15 -21.00 -12.46 -40.67
C ASN A 15 -21.76 -11.56 -39.69
N MET A 16 -22.77 -12.13 -39.03
CA MET A 16 -23.64 -11.46 -38.05
C MET A 16 -22.90 -11.00 -36.79
N LEU A 17 -21.63 -11.43 -36.61
CA LEU A 17 -20.79 -10.99 -35.49
C LEU A 17 -20.47 -9.49 -35.58
N LYS A 18 -20.37 -8.93 -36.80
CA LYS A 18 -20.17 -7.48 -37.00
C LYS A 18 -21.41 -6.63 -36.70
N ALA A 19 -22.59 -7.24 -36.67
CA ALA A 19 -23.85 -6.53 -36.37
C ALA A 19 -24.14 -6.42 -34.86
N LYS A 20 -23.48 -7.23 -34.02
CA LYS A 20 -23.59 -7.18 -32.56
C LYS A 20 -22.41 -6.50 -31.87
N LEU A 21 -21.32 -6.25 -32.60
CA LEU A 21 -20.27 -5.34 -32.18
C LEU A 21 -20.80 -3.94 -32.49
N GLY A 22 -21.29 -3.25 -31.46
CA GLY A 22 -21.53 -1.81 -31.55
C GLY A 22 -20.34 -1.15 -32.25
N GLY A 23 -20.63 -0.16 -33.09
CA GLY A 23 -19.66 0.50 -33.96
C GLY A 23 -18.38 0.97 -33.24
N PRO A 24 -17.37 1.47 -33.99
CA PRO A 24 -16.11 1.88 -33.40
C PRO A 24 -16.37 2.71 -32.15
N LEU A 25 -15.79 2.27 -31.01
CA LEU A 25 -15.91 2.96 -29.74
C LEU A 25 -15.72 4.47 -30.03
N PRO A 26 -16.69 5.33 -29.68
CA PRO A 26 -16.48 6.76 -29.86
C PRO A 26 -15.19 7.12 -29.11
N ALA A 27 -14.40 8.04 -29.69
CA ALA A 27 -13.18 8.56 -29.07
C ALA A 27 -13.42 8.73 -27.57
N ALA A 28 -12.62 8.04 -26.75
CA ALA A 28 -12.81 7.83 -25.32
C ALA A 28 -13.72 8.89 -24.70
N ASP A 29 -14.97 8.51 -24.45
CA ASP A 29 -16.06 9.42 -24.07
C ASP A 29 -15.58 10.24 -22.87
N ASP A 30 -15.30 11.55 -23.07
CA ASP A 30 -14.67 12.41 -22.05
C ASP A 30 -15.43 12.35 -20.72
N ALA A 31 -16.75 12.10 -20.78
CA ALA A 31 -17.60 11.90 -19.62
C ALA A 31 -17.30 10.60 -18.85
N LEU A 32 -16.93 9.51 -19.52
CA LEU A 32 -16.51 8.26 -18.90
C LEU A 32 -15.12 8.40 -18.26
N MET A 33 -14.18 9.04 -18.95
CA MET A 33 -12.85 9.32 -18.41
C MET A 33 -12.93 10.21 -17.15
N LYS A 34 -13.69 11.31 -17.21
CA LYS A 34 -13.92 12.20 -16.05
C LYS A 34 -14.57 11.48 -14.86
N ARG A 35 -15.50 10.56 -15.11
CA ARG A 35 -16.11 9.74 -14.03
C ARG A 35 -15.11 8.79 -13.40
N ALA A 36 -14.23 8.18 -14.20
CA ALA A 36 -13.17 7.30 -13.69
C ALA A 36 -12.14 8.08 -12.87
N GLU A 37 -11.70 9.24 -13.35
CA GLU A 37 -10.80 10.15 -12.62
C GLU A 37 -11.41 10.62 -11.29
N ALA A 38 -12.67 11.08 -11.31
CA ALA A 38 -13.36 11.51 -10.09
C ALA A 38 -13.53 10.37 -9.07
N ALA A 39 -13.80 9.14 -9.53
CA ALA A 39 -13.85 7.97 -8.65
C ALA A 39 -12.48 7.64 -8.04
N LEU A 40 -11.41 7.73 -8.85
CA LEU A 40 -10.03 7.58 -8.35
C LEU A 40 -9.67 8.65 -7.32
N ASP A 41 -10.00 9.91 -7.58
CA ASP A 41 -9.73 11.01 -6.66
C ASP A 41 -10.49 10.86 -5.34
N GLY A 42 -11.76 10.43 -5.40
CA GLY A 42 -12.54 10.10 -4.20
C GLY A 42 -11.89 9.00 -3.37
N LEU A 43 -11.40 7.93 -4.01
CA LEU A 43 -10.67 6.85 -3.34
C LEU A 43 -9.37 7.35 -2.69
N ARG A 44 -8.63 8.25 -3.37
CA ARG A 44 -7.40 8.86 -2.82
C ARG A 44 -7.68 9.70 -1.58
N GLN A 45 -8.74 10.52 -1.60
CA GLN A 45 -9.09 11.34 -0.44
C GLN A 45 -9.48 10.49 0.76
N ASN A 46 -10.37 9.50 0.56
CA ASN A 46 -10.76 8.57 1.61
C ASN A 46 -9.54 7.85 2.21
N PHE A 47 -8.57 7.49 1.36
CA PHE A 47 -7.33 6.89 1.83
C PHE A 47 -6.47 7.85 2.66
N ASN A 48 -6.32 9.11 2.22
CA ASN A 48 -5.53 10.10 2.96
C ASN A 48 -6.15 10.39 4.34
N ASP A 49 -7.47 10.48 4.41
CA ASP A 49 -8.20 10.66 5.67
C ASP A 49 -7.98 9.46 6.60
N TRP A 50 -8.21 8.24 6.08
CA TRP A 50 -7.95 7.01 6.81
C TRP A 50 -6.50 6.90 7.28
N LEU A 51 -5.53 7.23 6.42
CA LEU A 51 -4.11 7.18 6.74
C LEU A 51 -3.76 8.18 7.86
N GLY A 52 -4.33 9.39 7.83
CA GLY A 52 -4.17 10.38 8.89
C GLY A 52 -4.75 9.91 10.23
N GLU A 53 -5.93 9.29 10.21
CA GLU A 53 -6.54 8.68 11.39
C GLU A 53 -5.69 7.54 11.96
N GLU A 54 -5.19 6.66 11.08
CA GLU A 54 -4.41 5.50 11.49
C GLU A 54 -3.04 5.92 12.06
N VAL A 55 -2.39 6.95 11.51
CA VAL A 55 -1.17 7.53 12.09
C VAL A 55 -1.45 8.20 13.44
N THR A 56 -2.58 8.88 13.59
CA THR A 56 -3.01 9.46 14.89
C THR A 56 -3.21 8.37 15.94
N LYS A 57 -3.81 7.24 15.55
CA LYS A 57 -3.99 6.06 16.39
C LYS A 57 -2.64 5.43 16.76
N LEU A 58 -1.70 5.29 15.82
CA LEU A 58 -0.35 4.78 16.07
C LEU A 58 0.37 5.61 17.16
N GLU A 59 0.26 6.94 17.09
CA GLU A 59 0.82 7.81 18.12
C GLU A 59 0.16 7.64 19.49
N GLY A 60 -1.15 7.46 19.52
CA GLY A 60 -1.91 7.17 20.74
C GLY A 60 -1.41 5.90 21.41
N LEU A 61 -1.29 4.82 20.62
CA LEU A 61 -0.79 3.53 21.08
C LEU A 61 0.66 3.64 21.58
N MET A 62 1.50 4.43 20.93
CA MET A 62 2.87 4.66 21.40
C MET A 62 2.92 5.35 22.76
N ARG A 63 1.98 6.28 23.05
CA ARG A 63 1.86 6.89 24.39
C ARG A 63 1.45 5.85 25.44
N THR A 64 0.50 4.98 25.13
CA THR A 64 0.10 3.88 26.02
C THR A 64 1.24 2.91 26.28
N VAL A 65 2.00 2.55 25.24
CA VAL A 65 3.19 1.69 25.38
C VAL A 65 4.26 2.33 26.27
N LYS A 66 4.43 3.66 26.25
CA LYS A 66 5.37 4.35 27.15
C LYS A 66 4.97 4.23 28.63
N THR A 67 3.69 4.01 28.93
CA THR A 67 3.19 3.85 30.31
C THR A 67 3.04 2.39 30.72
N GLU A 68 2.58 1.53 29.82
CA GLU A 68 2.19 0.14 30.13
C GLU A 68 3.26 -0.88 29.70
N GLY A 69 4.18 -0.50 28.81
CA GLY A 69 5.21 -1.35 28.25
C GLY A 69 4.78 -2.05 26.95
N MET A 70 5.75 -2.74 26.34
CA MET A 70 5.56 -3.48 25.08
C MET A 70 5.01 -4.89 25.26
N GLN A 71 5.04 -5.43 26.47
CA GLN A 71 4.56 -6.77 26.78
C GLN A 71 3.08 -6.69 27.16
N GLY A 72 2.21 -7.19 26.28
CA GLY A 72 0.76 -7.23 26.51
C GLY A 72 -0.04 -6.53 25.42
N GLU A 73 -1.27 -6.12 25.77
CA GLU A 73 -2.27 -5.60 24.84
C GLU A 73 -1.80 -4.31 24.15
N ALA A 74 -1.15 -3.39 24.86
CA ALA A 74 -0.63 -2.16 24.29
C ALA A 74 0.39 -2.41 23.16
N GLY A 75 1.29 -3.38 23.35
CA GLY A 75 2.28 -3.75 22.34
C GLY A 75 1.66 -4.49 21.15
N GLU A 76 0.67 -5.34 21.38
CA GLU A 76 -0.08 -6.05 20.33
C GLU A 76 -0.90 -5.07 19.46
N ALA A 77 -1.56 -4.11 20.09
CA ALA A 77 -2.31 -3.07 19.40
C ALA A 77 -1.38 -2.19 18.56
N LEU A 78 -0.20 -1.81 19.09
CA LEU A 78 0.82 -1.06 18.34
C LEU A 78 1.31 -1.86 17.12
N PHE A 79 1.60 -3.16 17.30
CA PHE A 79 2.01 -4.04 16.19
C PHE A 79 0.93 -4.11 15.11
N THR A 80 -0.33 -4.33 15.50
CA THR A 80 -1.45 -4.42 14.57
C THR A 80 -1.59 -3.15 13.73
N CYS A 81 -1.57 -1.98 14.38
CA CYS A 81 -1.64 -0.70 13.68
C CYS A 81 -0.46 -0.49 12.70
N ALA A 82 0.77 -0.82 13.11
CA ALA A 82 1.93 -0.76 12.22
C ALA A 82 1.81 -1.74 11.03
N HIS A 83 1.29 -2.95 11.27
CA HIS A 83 1.08 -3.96 10.24
C HIS A 83 0.04 -3.51 9.19
N ASP A 84 -1.06 -2.89 9.63
CA ASP A 84 -2.08 -2.35 8.74
C ASP A 84 -1.51 -1.24 7.86
N LEU A 85 -0.71 -0.32 8.44
CA LEU A 85 -0.01 0.73 7.70
C LEU A 85 0.99 0.20 6.67
N ARG A 86 1.66 -0.93 6.96
CA ARG A 86 2.49 -1.65 5.97
C ARG A 86 1.65 -2.19 4.82
N GLY A 87 0.45 -2.69 5.09
CA GLY A 87 -0.40 -3.35 4.10
C GLY A 87 -0.96 -2.43 3.01
N LEU A 88 -0.88 -1.11 3.19
CA LEU A 88 -1.79 -0.18 2.51
C LEU A 88 -1.15 0.89 1.62
N GLY A 89 0.13 1.23 1.75
CA GLY A 89 0.71 2.35 0.97
C GLY A 89 1.43 2.00 -0.33
N SER A 90 1.56 0.72 -0.73
CA SER A 90 2.01 0.38 -2.09
C SER A 90 1.00 0.80 -3.18
N THR A 91 -0.25 1.08 -2.77
CA THR A 91 -1.34 1.48 -3.67
C THR A 91 -1.55 3.00 -3.69
N TYR A 92 -1.07 3.75 -2.70
CA TYR A 92 -1.51 5.13 -2.46
C TYR A 92 -0.39 6.03 -1.94
N GLU A 93 0.22 6.80 -2.85
CA GLU A 93 1.04 8.04 -2.73
C GLU A 93 2.12 8.21 -1.65
N PHE A 94 2.21 7.35 -0.64
CA PHE A 94 3.13 7.42 0.51
C PHE A 94 3.93 6.12 0.70
N PRO A 95 4.68 5.65 -0.31
CA PRO A 95 5.53 4.47 -0.15
C PRO A 95 6.54 4.58 0.99
N ILE A 96 6.96 5.79 1.39
CA ILE A 96 7.85 5.98 2.54
C ILE A 96 7.21 5.52 3.85
N ILE A 97 5.90 5.72 4.02
CA ILE A 97 5.17 5.32 5.23
C ILE A 97 5.05 3.80 5.27
N THR A 98 4.73 3.18 4.14
CA THR A 98 4.73 1.70 4.01
C THR A 98 6.06 1.09 4.42
N ARG A 99 7.14 1.69 3.93
CA ARG A 99 8.51 1.27 4.21
C ARG A 99 8.84 1.36 5.70
N LEU A 100 8.59 2.51 6.32
CA LEU A 100 8.79 2.75 7.75
C LEU A 100 7.92 1.83 8.61
N ALA A 101 6.64 1.67 8.26
CA ALA A 101 5.71 0.79 8.96
C ALA A 101 6.15 -0.68 8.85
N ALA A 102 6.65 -1.11 7.69
CA ALA A 102 7.17 -2.46 7.51
C ALA A 102 8.40 -2.75 8.39
N SER A 103 9.33 -1.79 8.46
CA SER A 103 10.48 -1.86 9.36
C SER A 103 10.06 -1.94 10.82
N LEU A 104 9.11 -1.10 11.23
CA LEU A 104 8.53 -1.13 12.57
C LEU A 104 7.87 -2.48 12.85
N SER A 105 6.96 -2.96 11.99
CA SER A 105 6.29 -4.25 12.18
C SER A 105 7.28 -5.38 12.37
N LYS A 106 8.38 -5.41 11.60
CA LYS A 106 9.45 -6.42 11.75
C LYS A 106 10.18 -6.32 13.09
N LEU A 107 10.38 -5.11 13.61
CA LEU A 107 11.03 -4.90 14.91
C LEU A 107 10.20 -5.44 16.08
N ILE A 108 8.87 -5.49 15.93
CA ILE A 108 7.93 -5.82 17.01
C ILE A 108 6.96 -6.94 16.62
N GLU A 109 7.34 -7.85 15.71
CA GLU A 109 6.44 -8.87 15.13
C GLU A 109 6.06 -9.95 16.14
N THR A 110 7.04 -10.49 16.86
CA THR A 110 6.82 -11.54 17.87
C THR A 110 6.82 -10.98 19.29
N PRO A 111 6.21 -11.70 20.27
CA PRO A 111 6.30 -11.32 21.69
C PRO A 111 7.75 -11.19 22.18
N GLU A 112 8.66 -12.05 21.73
CA GLU A 112 10.07 -12.04 22.10
C GLU A 112 10.78 -10.80 21.55
N GLN A 113 10.48 -10.43 20.30
CA GLN A 113 10.97 -9.19 19.71
C GLN A 113 10.42 -7.97 20.45
N ARG A 114 9.11 -7.93 20.74
CA ARG A 114 8.48 -6.86 21.54
C ARG A 114 9.13 -6.71 22.91
N ALA A 115 9.42 -7.81 23.59
CA ALA A 115 10.04 -7.82 24.92
C ALA A 115 11.44 -7.20 24.96
N SER A 116 12.13 -7.16 23.83
CA SER A 116 13.56 -6.85 23.76
C SER A 116 13.90 -5.75 22.75
N ALA A 117 12.88 -5.17 22.11
CA ALA A 117 13.00 -4.05 21.19
C ALA A 117 13.26 -2.75 21.98
N PRO A 118 14.29 -1.96 21.63
CA PRO A 118 14.53 -0.69 22.30
C PRO A 118 13.37 0.28 22.09
N LEU A 119 12.76 0.76 23.18
CA LEU A 119 11.61 1.67 23.12
C LEU A 119 11.90 2.95 22.32
N ALA A 120 13.13 3.47 22.41
CA ALA A 120 13.56 4.64 21.64
C ALA A 120 13.57 4.38 20.13
N LEU A 121 13.85 3.15 19.68
CA LEU A 121 13.81 2.82 18.26
C LEU A 121 12.37 2.69 17.77
N ILE A 122 11.47 2.12 18.57
CA ILE A 122 10.03 2.08 18.28
C ILE A 122 9.48 3.50 18.17
N ASP A 123 9.78 4.36 19.16
CA ASP A 123 9.33 5.76 19.18
C ASP A 123 9.85 6.56 17.97
N ALA A 124 11.10 6.29 17.56
CA ALA A 124 11.68 6.91 16.38
C ALA A 124 10.94 6.53 15.09
N HIS A 125 10.50 5.26 14.94
CA HIS A 125 9.69 4.86 13.79
C HIS A 125 8.32 5.55 13.79
N VAL A 126 7.63 5.57 14.93
CA VAL A 126 6.32 6.26 15.05
C VAL A 126 6.48 7.75 14.74
N GLY A 127 7.52 8.38 15.25
CA GLY A 127 7.86 9.78 14.97
C GLY A 127 8.16 10.04 13.49
N ALA A 128 8.89 9.14 12.83
CA ALA A 128 9.19 9.23 11.40
C ALA A 128 7.94 9.09 10.53
N ILE A 129 7.06 8.13 10.84
CA ILE A 129 5.78 7.92 10.14
C ILE A 129 4.90 9.17 10.25
N ARG A 130 4.77 9.74 11.45
CA ARG A 130 4.05 11.00 11.66
C ARG A 130 4.67 12.15 10.89
N ALA A 131 5.99 12.30 10.96
CA ALA A 131 6.69 13.37 10.28
C ALA A 131 6.45 13.30 8.77
N ALA A 132 6.43 12.10 8.19
CA ALA A 132 6.15 11.91 6.78
C ALA A 132 4.75 12.41 6.38
N ILE A 133 3.71 12.17 7.19
CA ILE A 133 2.38 12.75 6.96
C ILE A 133 2.40 14.27 7.09
N ILE A 134 2.90 14.80 8.20
CA ILE A 134 2.85 16.25 8.48
C ILE A 134 3.63 17.05 7.44
N GLN A 135 4.76 16.53 6.99
CA GLN A 135 5.63 17.19 6.01
C GLN A 135 5.32 16.78 4.57
N ASN A 136 4.31 15.93 4.35
CA ASN A 136 3.94 15.37 3.06
C ASN A 136 5.15 14.75 2.33
N VAL A 137 6.01 14.06 3.08
CA VAL A 137 7.09 13.24 2.53
C VAL A 137 6.46 11.96 2.00
N ARG A 138 6.53 11.78 0.68
CA ARG A 138 5.80 10.72 -0.02
C ARG A 138 6.67 9.53 -0.34
N ASP A 139 7.84 9.80 -0.92
CA ASP A 139 8.71 8.78 -1.48
C ASP A 139 10.19 9.10 -1.23
N ASP A 140 11.06 8.22 -1.71
CA ASP A 140 12.51 8.30 -1.57
C ASP A 140 13.16 9.47 -2.33
N LYS A 141 12.39 10.32 -3.05
CA LYS A 141 12.93 11.54 -3.66
C LYS A 141 13.20 12.63 -2.63
N ASP A 142 12.59 12.53 -1.44
CA ASP A 142 13.01 13.32 -0.29
C ASP A 142 14.28 12.70 0.31
N PRO A 143 15.45 13.37 0.20
CA PRO A 143 16.70 12.79 0.66
C PRO A 143 16.75 12.63 2.19
N VAL A 144 16.04 13.47 2.94
CA VAL A 144 15.99 13.40 4.40
C VAL A 144 15.11 12.24 4.84
N GLY A 145 13.92 12.11 4.25
CA GLY A 145 13.01 11.00 4.50
C GLY A 145 13.64 9.65 4.16
N LYS A 146 14.30 9.57 2.99
CA LYS A 146 15.03 8.37 2.56
C LYS A 146 16.14 7.98 3.54
N ALA A 147 17.02 8.92 3.88
CA ALA A 147 18.14 8.63 4.79
C ALA A 147 17.67 8.20 6.18
N LEU A 148 16.59 8.81 6.68
CA LEU A 148 15.97 8.41 7.95
C LEU A 148 15.41 6.99 7.88
N ALA A 149 14.69 6.63 6.81
CA ALA A 149 14.16 5.28 6.62
C ALA A 149 15.29 4.24 6.55
N GLU A 150 16.34 4.52 5.78
CA GLU A 150 17.52 3.64 5.65
C GLU A 150 18.22 3.41 6.99
N GLU A 151 18.43 4.46 7.78
CA GLU A 151 19.07 4.36 9.09
C GLU A 151 18.22 3.52 10.07
N LEU A 152 16.92 3.79 10.14
CA LEU A 152 16.03 3.05 11.01
C LEU A 152 15.97 1.56 10.64
N GLU A 153 15.89 1.25 9.35
CA GLU A 153 15.93 -0.12 8.84
C GLU A 153 17.24 -0.83 9.15
N ALA A 154 18.38 -0.16 8.94
CA ALA A 154 19.69 -0.72 9.25
C ALA A 154 19.80 -1.13 10.72
N ARG A 155 19.29 -0.28 11.62
CA ARG A 155 19.25 -0.59 13.06
C ARG A 155 18.33 -1.76 13.40
N VAL A 156 17.17 -1.88 12.73
CA VAL A 156 16.28 -3.04 12.88
C VAL A 156 16.96 -4.31 12.36
N VAL A 157 17.62 -4.26 11.21
CA VAL A 157 18.34 -5.42 10.65
C VAL A 157 19.46 -5.88 11.57
N ALA A 158 20.26 -4.96 12.12
CA ALA A 158 21.29 -5.31 13.09
C ALA A 158 20.68 -6.02 14.31
N LEU A 159 19.62 -5.46 14.89
CA LEU A 159 18.97 -6.02 16.08
C LEU A 159 18.29 -7.37 15.83
N VAL A 160 17.58 -7.53 14.73
CA VAL A 160 16.81 -8.77 14.43
C VAL A 160 17.73 -9.84 13.83
N GLY A 161 18.69 -9.46 12.99
CA GLY A 161 19.64 -10.36 12.36
C GLY A 161 20.66 -10.96 13.34
N GLU A 162 21.07 -10.21 14.36
CA GLU A 162 21.88 -10.74 15.48
C GLU A 162 21.15 -11.81 16.31
N ARG A 163 19.83 -11.93 16.15
CA ARG A 163 18.96 -12.80 16.96
C ARG A 163 18.40 -13.99 16.18
N SER A 164 18.73 -14.10 14.90
CA SER A 164 18.26 -15.16 13.98
C SER A 164 19.22 -16.32 13.90
#